data_AF-A0A2D6G0A3-F1
#
_entry.id   AF-A0A2D6G0A3-F1
#
_cell.length_a   1.000
_cell.length_b   1.000
_cell.length_c   1.000
_cell.angle_alpha   90.00
_cell.angle_beta   90.00
_cell.angle_gamma   90.00
#
_symmetry.space_group_name_H-M   'P 1'
#
loop_
_entity.id
_entity.type
_entity.pdbx_description
1 polymer ?
#
loop_
_entity_poly.entity_id
_entity_poly.type
_entity_poly.pdbx_seq_one_letter_code
_entity_poly.pdbx_strand_id
1 'polypeptide(L)' 'MMAWMNRDAVAATLREGRAVYWSRSRGALWRKGETSGQTQELKELRMK' A
#
# COMPACT_ATOMS: atom_id res chain seq x y z
N MET A 1 6.59 -10.89 -0.15
CA MET A 1 5.12 -10.83 0.04
C MET A 1 4.50 -10.28 -1.23
N MET A 2 3.30 -10.74 -1.59
CA MET A 2 2.46 -10.09 -2.61
C MET A 2 1.18 -9.57 -1.96
N ALA A 3 0.70 -8.42 -2.43
CA ALA A 3 -0.54 -7.80 -1.99
C ALA A 3 -1.20 -7.11 -3.19
N TRP A 4 -2.48 -6.77 -3.06
CA TRP A 4 -3.26 -6.14 -4.12
C TRP A 4 -3.27 -4.63 -3.93
N MET A 5 -3.32 -3.89 -5.03
CA MET A 5 -3.56 -2.46 -5.04
C MET A 5 -4.70 -2.15 -6.00
N ASN A 6 -5.70 -1.42 -5.53
CA ASN A 6 -6.65 -0.75 -6.39
C ASN A 6 -6.15 0.68 -6.69
N ARG A 7 -6.92 1.45 -7.46
CA ARG A 7 -6.58 2.84 -7.80
C ARG A 7 -6.29 3.70 -6.57
N ASP A 8 -7.11 3.57 -5.52
CA ASP A 8 -6.98 4.36 -4.29
C ASP A 8 -5.71 3.99 -3.51
N ALA A 9 -5.36 2.70 -3.47
CA ALA A 9 -4.13 2.23 -2.83
C ALA A 9 -2.87 2.75 -3.54
N VAL A 10 -2.88 2.78 -4.88
CA VAL A 10 -1.79 3.38 -5.67
C VAL A 10 -1.69 4.88 -5.38
N ALA A 11 -2.82 5.60 -5.43
CA ALA A 11 -2.84 7.04 -5.14
C ALA A 11 -2.37 7.35 -3.71
N ALA A 12 -2.82 6.57 -2.72
CA ALA A 12 -2.38 6.70 -1.33
C ALA A 12 -0.89 6.39 -1.17
N THR A 13 -0.35 5.40 -1.88
CA THR A 13 1.07 5.05 -1.85
C THR A 13 1.94 6.18 -2.38
N LEU A 14 1.57 6.77 -3.53
CA LEU A 14 2.28 7.90 -4.11
C LEU A 14 2.21 9.15 -3.21
N ARG A 15 1.05 9.41 -2.59
CA ARG A 15 0.84 10.56 -1.70
C ARG A 15 1.55 10.41 -0.35
N GLU A 16 1.52 9.22 0.25
CA GLU A 16 2.08 8.98 1.59
C GLU A 16 3.57 8.61 1.56
N GLY A 17 4.15 8.30 0.40
CA GLY A 17 5.54 7.88 0.28
C GLY A 17 5.83 6.53 0.96
N ARG A 18 4.80 5.71 1.20
CA ARG A 18 4.90 4.39 1.83
C ARG A 18 3.89 3.42 1.25
N ALA A 19 4.14 2.13 1.40
CA ALA A 19 3.26 1.09 0.85
C ALA A 19 1.87 1.09 1.50
N VAL A 20 0.85 1.34 0.67
CA VAL A 20 -0.57 1.21 1.00
C VAL A 20 -1.20 0.18 0.06
N TYR A 21 -1.90 -0.81 0.60
CA TYR A 21 -2.51 -1.90 -0.16
C TYR A 21 -4.03 -1.88 -0.04
N TRP A 22 -4.69 -2.62 -0.93
CA TRP A 22 -6.11 -2.94 -0.84
C TRP A 22 -6.29 -4.33 -0.21
N SER A 23 -6.91 -4.38 0.97
CA SER A 23 -7.29 -5.65 1.60
C SER A 23 -8.60 -6.14 1.01
N ARG A 24 -8.52 -7.21 0.21
CA ARG A 24 -9.71 -7.81 -0.44
C ARG A 24 -10.71 -8.40 0.55
N SER A 25 -10.23 -8.94 1.68
CA SER A 25 -11.10 -9.51 2.71
C SER A 25 -11.78 -8.44 3.56
N ARG A 26 -11.13 -7.29 3.78
CA ARG A 26 -11.68 -6.18 4.56
C ARG A 26 -12.43 -5.16 3.70
N GLY A 27 -12.25 -5.21 2.37
CA GLY A 27 -12.79 -4.20 1.46
C GLY A 27 -12.29 -2.80 1.79
N ALA A 28 -11.02 -2.67 2.21
CA ALA A 28 -10.48 -1.41 2.73
C ALA A 28 -8.99 -1.23 2.43
N LEU A 29 -8.53 0.03 2.48
CA LEU A 29 -7.11 0.37 2.44
C LEU A 29 -6.40 -0.15 3.70
N TRP A 30 -5.18 -0.62 3.54
CA TRP A 30 -4.31 -1.07 4.62
C TRP A 30 -2.91 -0.52 4.43
N ARG A 31 -2.43 0.24 5.43
CA ARG A 31 -1.06 0.74 5.47
C ARG A 31 -0.15 -0.35 6.00
N LYS A 32 0.86 -0.73 5.20
CA LYS A 32 1.79 -1.78 5.62
C LYS A 32 2.49 -1.37 6.92
N GLY A 33 2.37 -2.21 7.94
CA GLY A 33 3.00 -1.96 9.23
C GLY A 33 2.21 -1.08 10.19
N GLU A 34 0.95 -0.72 9.89
CA GLU A 34 0.12 0.13 10.76
C GLU A 34 -0.03 -0.42 12.19
N THR A 35 -0.09 -1.74 12.35
CA THR A 35 -0.15 -2.39 13.68
C THR A 35 1.23 -2.83 14.19
N SER A 36 2.13 -3.26 13.30
CA SER A 36 3.40 -3.88 13.69
C SER A 36 4.61 -2.93 13.70
N GLY A 37 4.46 -1.69 13.25
CA GLY A 37 5.55 -0.72 13.05
C GLY A 37 6.44 -1.01 11.83
N GLN A 38 6.32 -2.18 11.21
CA GLN A 38 7.14 -2.61 10.06
C GLN A 38 6.63 -1.99 8.75
N THR A 39 6.85 -0.69 8.61
CA THR A 39 6.46 0.10 7.44
C THR A 39 7.42 -0.13 6.26
N GLN A 40 6.97 0.22 5.06
CA GLN A 40 7.78 0.13 3.84
C GLN A 40 7.72 1.47 3.12
N GLU A 41 8.86 2.13 3.02
CA GLU A 41 9.00 3.40 2.30
C GLU A 41 8.98 3.16 0.79
N LEU A 42 8.29 4.03 0.06
CA LEU A 42 8.25 3.99 -1.39
C LEU A 42 9.57 4.53 -1.95
N LYS A 43 10.32 3.69 -2.68
CA LYS A 43 11.51 4.12 -3.44
C LYS A 43 11.22 4.28 -4.93
N GLU A 44 10.46 3.34 -5.49
CA GLU A 44 10.07 3.36 -6.89
C GLU A 44 8.75 2.62 -7.11
N LEU A 45 7.95 3.10 -8.07
CA LEU A 45 6.77 2.40 -8.57
C LEU A 45 6.88 2.32 -10.10
N ARG A 46 6.97 1.11 -10.64
CA ARG A 46 7.03 0.85 -12.08
C ARG A 46 5.71 0.28 -12.57
N MET A 47 5.17 0.85 -13.63
CA MET A 47 4.02 0.32 -14.37
C MET A 47 4.48 -0.01 -15.79
N LYS A 48 3.93 -1.08 -16.37
CA LYS A 48 4.12 -1.43 -17.78
C LYS A 48 2.93 -0.97 -18.59
#